data_AF-A0A9X8DUD4-F1
#
_entry.id   AF-A0A9X8DUD4-F1
#
_cell.length_a   1.000
_cell.length_b   1.000
_cell.length_c   1.000
_cell.angle_alpha   90.00
_cell.angle_beta   90.00
_cell.angle_gamma   90.00
#
_symmetry.space_group_name_H-M   'P 1'
#
loop_
_entity.id
_entity.type
_entity.pdbx_description
1 polymer ?
#
loop_
_entity_poly.entity_id
_entity_poly.type
_entity_poly.pdbx_seq_one_letter_code
_entity_poly.pdbx_strand_id
1 'polypeptide(L)'
;PAETMVTKPVSVTREVYTTMLLDKVIPAIKAKWPQGETKGVITQQDNTKPHDVDMMTLNANFLTLQCCMQEVMRVEGDNFYKIPHMKKAKLAAVGMLPKVVCVDRDLFDDGCRLLSATDTDKKIDELALEVAHAMDMSEFRSQMEKLSVDGELEDDIDMDLALLLGIEQLL
;
A
#
# COMPACT_ATOMS: atom_id res chain seq x y z
N PRO A 1 -38.19 6.63 -41.69
CA PRO A 1 -38.75 6.51 -40.33
C PRO A 1 -37.80 5.70 -39.44
N ALA A 2 -37.14 6.35 -38.47
CA ALA A 2 -36.25 5.70 -37.53
C ALA A 2 -37.06 5.16 -36.36
N GLU A 3 -37.25 3.85 -36.29
CA GLU A 3 -37.86 3.19 -35.14
C GLU A 3 -36.95 3.35 -33.92
N THR A 4 -37.50 3.94 -32.87
CA THR A 4 -36.77 4.17 -31.61
C THR A 4 -36.70 2.85 -30.83
N MET A 5 -35.50 2.32 -30.64
CA MET A 5 -35.30 1.12 -29.81
C MET A 5 -35.66 1.43 -28.36
N VAL A 6 -36.69 0.75 -27.85
CA VAL A 6 -37.11 0.84 -26.45
C VAL A 6 -36.25 -0.09 -25.62
N THR A 7 -35.42 0.46 -24.73
CA THR A 7 -34.67 -0.33 -23.75
C THR A 7 -35.55 -0.55 -22.51
N LYS A 8 -35.72 -1.82 -22.11
CA LYS A 8 -36.36 -2.18 -20.84
C LYS A 8 -35.27 -2.49 -19.83
N PRO A 9 -35.35 -1.98 -18.58
CA PRO A 9 -34.43 -2.38 -17.53
C PRO A 9 -34.64 -3.86 -17.22
N VAL A 10 -33.56 -4.63 -17.32
CA VAL A 10 -33.53 -6.06 -16.96
C VAL A 10 -32.69 -6.21 -15.71
N SER A 11 -33.23 -6.88 -14.69
CA SER A 11 -32.48 -7.19 -13.47
C SER A 11 -31.33 -8.14 -13.80
N VAL A 12 -30.10 -7.73 -13.47
CA VAL A 12 -28.89 -8.52 -13.72
C VAL A 12 -28.71 -9.51 -12.56
N THR A 13 -29.09 -10.78 -12.77
CA THR A 13 -28.79 -11.87 -11.83
C THR A 13 -27.40 -12.43 -12.09
N ARG A 14 -26.88 -13.26 -11.17
CA ARG A 14 -25.57 -13.92 -11.30
C ARG A 14 -25.46 -14.71 -12.60
N GLU A 15 -26.50 -15.45 -12.97
CA GLU A 15 -26.54 -16.28 -14.17
C GLU A 15 -26.49 -15.41 -15.41
N VAL A 16 -27.34 -14.37 -15.49
CA VAL A 16 -27.37 -13.42 -16.60
C VAL A 16 -26.02 -12.70 -16.75
N TYR A 17 -25.42 -12.30 -15.64
CA TYR A 17 -24.10 -11.66 -15.62
C TYR A 17 -23.00 -12.62 -16.10
N THR A 18 -23.00 -13.87 -15.63
CA THR A 18 -22.03 -14.90 -16.02
C THR A 18 -22.14 -15.20 -17.51
N THR A 19 -23.35 -15.40 -18.03
CA THR A 19 -23.61 -15.59 -19.46
C THR A 19 -23.15 -14.39 -20.27
N MET A 20 -23.42 -13.16 -19.80
CA MET A 20 -22.96 -11.95 -20.48
C MET A 20 -21.43 -11.86 -20.55
N LEU A 21 -20.73 -12.21 -19.46
CA LEU A 21 -19.27 -12.22 -19.44
C LEU A 21 -18.69 -13.25 -20.42
N LEU A 22 -19.23 -14.47 -20.40
CA LEU A 22 -18.74 -15.59 -21.22
C LEU A 22 -19.05 -15.39 -22.70
N ASP A 23 -20.27 -14.98 -23.03
CA ASP A 23 -20.75 -15.01 -24.41
C ASP A 23 -20.51 -13.69 -25.14
N LYS A 24 -20.36 -12.58 -24.41
CA LYS A 24 -20.24 -11.24 -25.03
C LYS A 24 -18.94 -10.55 -24.66
N VAL A 25 -18.63 -10.43 -23.37
CA VAL A 25 -17.51 -9.58 -22.92
C VAL A 25 -16.16 -10.21 -23.22
N ILE A 26 -15.92 -11.47 -22.82
CA ILE A 26 -14.63 -12.14 -23.05
C ILE A 26 -14.32 -12.30 -24.54
N PRO A 27 -15.27 -12.71 -25.41
CA PRO A 27 -15.03 -12.78 -26.85
C PRO A 27 -14.72 -11.42 -27.46
N ALA A 28 -15.42 -10.36 -27.05
CA ALA A 28 -15.16 -9.00 -27.53
C ALA A 28 -13.78 -8.48 -27.09
N ILE A 29 -13.36 -8.78 -25.85
CA ILE A 29 -12.01 -8.45 -25.37
C ILE A 29 -10.97 -9.18 -26.21
N LYS A 30 -11.09 -10.50 -26.40
CA LYS A 30 -10.16 -11.28 -27.24
C LYS A 30 -10.06 -10.75 -28.66
N ALA A 31 -11.18 -10.36 -29.26
CA ALA A 31 -11.22 -9.82 -30.61
C ALA A 31 -10.53 -8.43 -30.74
N LYS A 32 -10.59 -7.61 -29.68
CA LYS A 32 -9.98 -6.27 -29.65
C LYS A 32 -8.59 -6.24 -28.99
N TRP A 33 -8.14 -7.35 -28.44
CA TRP A 33 -6.85 -7.43 -27.77
C TRP A 33 -5.71 -7.38 -28.79
N PRO A 34 -4.65 -6.57 -28.57
CA PRO A 34 -3.53 -6.48 -29.51
C PRO A 34 -2.84 -7.83 -29.67
N GLN A 35 -2.70 -8.28 -30.90
CA GLN A 35 -2.04 -9.54 -31.22
C GLN A 35 -0.53 -9.42 -30.97
N GLY A 36 0.01 -10.31 -30.15
CA GLY A 36 1.44 -10.35 -29.78
C GLY A 36 1.73 -10.03 -28.30
N GLU A 37 0.76 -9.52 -27.55
CA GLU A 37 0.90 -9.27 -26.11
C GLU A 37 0.64 -10.57 -25.32
N THR A 38 1.64 -11.04 -24.55
CA THR A 38 1.53 -12.26 -23.72
C THR A 38 1.09 -11.99 -22.29
N LYS A 39 0.84 -10.72 -21.94
CA LYS A 39 0.40 -10.34 -20.59
C LYS A 39 -1.03 -10.80 -20.34
N GLY A 40 -1.25 -11.40 -19.18
CA GLY A 40 -2.57 -11.82 -18.73
C GLY A 40 -3.53 -10.64 -18.61
N VAL A 41 -4.79 -10.84 -19.01
CA VAL A 41 -5.85 -9.84 -18.87
C VAL A 41 -6.38 -9.89 -17.45
N ILE A 42 -6.25 -8.79 -16.70
CA ILE A 42 -6.86 -8.62 -15.38
C ILE A 42 -8.14 -7.80 -15.57
N THR A 43 -9.30 -8.40 -15.30
CA THR A 43 -10.59 -7.71 -15.33
C THR A 43 -10.97 -7.27 -13.93
N GLN A 44 -11.04 -5.95 -13.69
CA GLN A 44 -11.47 -5.37 -12.43
C GLN A 44 -13.01 -5.23 -12.42
N GLN A 45 -13.64 -5.57 -11.29
CA GLN A 45 -15.09 -5.48 -11.09
C GLN A 45 -15.40 -4.81 -9.74
N ASP A 46 -16.62 -4.29 -9.59
CA ASP A 46 -17.12 -3.69 -8.34
C ASP A 46 -17.73 -4.76 -7.41
N ASN A 47 -18.03 -4.39 -6.16
CA ASN A 47 -18.55 -5.32 -5.15
C ASN A 47 -20.10 -5.34 -5.13
N THR A 48 -20.73 -5.57 -6.30
CA THR A 48 -22.20 -5.69 -6.41
C THR A 48 -22.69 -7.13 -6.17
N LYS A 49 -23.95 -7.31 -5.74
CA LYS A 49 -24.55 -8.62 -5.34
C LYS A 49 -24.38 -9.81 -6.30
N PRO A 50 -24.29 -9.65 -7.64
CA PRO A 50 -23.98 -10.77 -8.53
C PRO A 50 -22.60 -11.43 -8.26
N HIS A 51 -21.72 -10.77 -7.50
CA HIS A 51 -20.41 -11.24 -7.03
C HIS A 51 -20.46 -11.89 -5.64
N ASP A 52 -21.65 -12.32 -5.20
CA ASP A 52 -21.99 -12.74 -3.83
C ASP A 52 -20.86 -13.46 -3.07
N VAL A 53 -20.29 -12.76 -2.09
CA VAL A 53 -19.46 -13.37 -1.05
C VAL A 53 -20.42 -14.04 -0.08
N ASP A 54 -20.30 -15.36 0.04
CA ASP A 54 -21.12 -16.15 0.97
C ASP A 54 -21.09 -15.55 2.39
N MET A 55 -22.27 -15.45 3.03
CA MET A 55 -22.44 -14.82 4.34
C MET A 55 -21.58 -15.48 5.42
N MET A 56 -21.36 -16.80 5.30
CA MET A 56 -20.50 -17.54 6.22
C MET A 56 -19.03 -17.15 6.06
N THR A 57 -18.59 -16.93 4.82
CA THR A 57 -17.26 -16.40 4.48
C THR A 57 -17.09 -14.97 4.99
N LEU A 58 -18.08 -14.11 4.79
CA LEU A 58 -18.06 -12.74 5.28
C LEU A 58 -17.96 -12.69 6.82
N ASN A 59 -18.77 -13.48 7.52
CA ASN A 59 -18.71 -13.58 8.98
C ASN A 59 -17.34 -14.10 9.46
N ALA A 60 -16.77 -15.08 8.76
CA ALA A 60 -15.44 -15.59 9.07
C ALA A 60 -14.35 -14.51 8.92
N ASN A 61 -14.47 -13.62 7.93
CA ASN A 61 -13.56 -12.50 7.74
C ASN A 61 -13.70 -11.48 8.86
N PHE A 62 -14.92 -11.10 9.26
CA PHE A 62 -15.13 -10.18 10.38
C PHE A 62 -14.57 -10.71 11.70
N LEU A 63 -14.76 -11.99 12.01
CA LEU A 63 -14.19 -12.61 13.20
C LEU A 63 -12.65 -12.67 13.14
N THR A 64 -12.09 -12.91 11.96
CA THR A 64 -10.62 -12.84 11.77
C THR A 64 -10.11 -11.44 12.02
N LEU A 65 -10.77 -10.43 11.45
CA LEU A 65 -10.40 -9.03 11.63
C LEU A 65 -10.45 -8.64 13.11
N GLN A 66 -11.50 -9.00 13.83
CA GLN A 66 -11.61 -8.75 15.27
C GLN A 66 -10.45 -9.37 16.05
N CYS A 67 -10.08 -10.62 15.75
CA CYS A 67 -8.92 -11.25 16.40
C CYS A 67 -7.61 -10.55 16.02
N CYS A 68 -7.42 -10.17 14.74
CA CYS A 68 -6.23 -9.42 14.33
C CYS A 68 -6.11 -8.09 15.08
N MET A 69 -7.21 -7.34 15.26
CA MET A 69 -7.20 -6.08 16.00
C MET A 69 -6.75 -6.26 17.46
N GLN A 70 -7.06 -7.40 18.08
CA GLN A 70 -6.55 -7.71 19.42
C GLN A 70 -5.04 -7.97 19.42
N GLU A 71 -4.53 -8.69 18.42
CA GLU A 71 -3.08 -8.90 18.29
C GLU A 71 -2.34 -7.59 17.99
N VAL A 72 -2.91 -6.71 17.15
CA VAL A 72 -2.38 -5.35 16.89
C VAL A 72 -2.26 -4.56 18.20
N MET A 73 -3.28 -4.59 19.05
CA MET A 73 -3.21 -3.95 20.37
C MET A 73 -2.14 -4.58 21.27
N ARG A 74 -1.91 -5.89 21.20
CA ARG A 74 -0.85 -6.58 21.97
C ARG A 74 0.55 -6.24 21.51
N VAL A 75 0.74 -5.93 20.22
CA VAL A 75 2.02 -5.52 19.65
C VAL A 75 2.12 -4.00 19.47
N GLU A 76 1.38 -3.24 20.27
CA GLU A 76 1.46 -1.77 20.34
C GLU A 76 1.24 -1.05 19.00
N GLY A 77 0.41 -1.64 18.12
CA GLY A 77 0.09 -1.09 16.80
C GLY A 77 0.95 -1.60 15.64
N ASP A 78 1.91 -2.49 15.89
CA ASP A 78 2.74 -3.11 14.84
C ASP A 78 1.93 -4.16 14.02
N ASN A 79 2.44 -4.48 12.83
CA ASN A 79 1.99 -5.57 11.97
C ASN A 79 2.76 -6.87 12.20
N PHE A 80 3.74 -6.91 13.11
CA PHE A 80 4.54 -8.08 13.42
C PHE A 80 3.81 -9.09 14.33
N TYR A 81 2.66 -9.58 13.89
CA TYR A 81 1.88 -10.60 14.57
C TYR A 81 1.50 -11.75 13.62
N LYS A 82 1.23 -12.92 14.21
CA LYS A 82 0.69 -14.07 13.46
C LYS A 82 -0.82 -13.96 13.41
N ILE A 83 -1.42 -14.22 12.26
CA ILE A 83 -2.88 -14.22 12.12
C ILE A 83 -3.47 -15.26 13.10
N PRO A 84 -4.31 -14.84 14.06
CA PRO A 84 -4.89 -15.75 15.04
C PRO A 84 -5.98 -16.64 14.39
N HIS A 85 -5.84 -17.96 14.55
CA HIS A 85 -6.76 -18.94 13.99
C HIS A 85 -7.66 -19.57 15.07
N MET A 86 -8.97 -19.33 15.00
CA MET A 86 -9.96 -19.88 15.95
C MET A 86 -10.79 -21.06 15.42
N LYS A 87 -10.30 -21.77 14.39
CA LYS A 87 -10.99 -22.94 13.78
C LYS A 87 -12.46 -22.65 13.43
N LYS A 88 -12.71 -21.50 12.81
CA LYS A 88 -14.06 -20.94 12.53
C LYS A 88 -15.02 -21.93 11.86
N ALA A 89 -14.56 -22.66 10.84
CA ALA A 89 -15.37 -23.67 10.15
C ALA A 89 -15.85 -24.79 11.11
N LYS A 90 -14.97 -25.26 11.99
CA LYS A 90 -15.30 -26.29 12.99
C LYS A 90 -16.32 -25.76 14.00
N LEU A 91 -16.13 -24.53 14.50
CA LEU A 91 -17.06 -23.91 15.46
C LEU A 91 -18.43 -23.66 14.84
N ALA A 92 -18.48 -23.25 13.58
CA ALA A 92 -19.72 -23.04 12.84
C ALA A 92 -20.50 -24.35 12.63
N ALA A 93 -19.80 -25.43 12.27
CA ALA A 93 -20.40 -26.74 12.07
C ALA A 93 -21.07 -27.29 13.34
N VAL A 94 -20.57 -26.92 14.53
CA VAL A 94 -21.16 -27.30 15.82
C VAL A 94 -22.07 -26.21 16.42
N GLY A 95 -22.36 -25.13 15.68
CA GLY A 95 -23.23 -24.04 16.15
C GLY A 95 -22.66 -23.16 17.27
N MET A 96 -21.36 -23.26 17.56
CA MET A 96 -20.67 -22.56 18.64
C MET A 96 -19.78 -21.41 18.15
N LEU A 97 -19.97 -20.95 16.91
CA LEU A 97 -19.21 -19.81 16.41
C LEU A 97 -19.72 -18.52 17.06
N PRO A 98 -18.88 -17.76 17.78
CA PRO A 98 -19.29 -16.50 18.38
C PRO A 98 -19.65 -15.47 17.31
N LYS A 99 -20.60 -14.58 17.62
CA LYS A 99 -20.96 -13.45 16.75
C LYS A 99 -19.97 -12.29 16.84
N VAL A 100 -19.34 -12.15 18.01
CA VAL A 100 -18.35 -11.13 18.33
C VAL A 100 -17.28 -11.78 19.18
N VAL A 101 -16.01 -11.49 18.87
CA VAL A 101 -14.86 -11.93 19.67
C VAL A 101 -14.74 -10.99 20.87
N CYS A 102 -14.79 -11.55 22.07
CA CYS A 102 -14.58 -10.79 23.30
C CYS A 102 -13.16 -10.22 23.32
N VAL A 103 -13.04 -8.96 23.73
CA VAL A 103 -11.75 -8.31 24.00
C VAL A 103 -11.49 -8.38 25.50
N ASP A 104 -10.28 -8.75 25.88
CA ASP A 104 -9.86 -8.74 27.28
C ASP A 104 -9.80 -7.29 27.81
N ARG A 105 -10.25 -7.06 29.04
CA ARG A 105 -10.34 -5.71 29.61
C ARG A 105 -8.95 -5.11 29.82
N ASP A 106 -7.99 -5.92 30.27
CA ASP A 106 -6.64 -5.44 30.54
C ASP A 106 -5.97 -5.04 29.22
N LEU A 107 -6.19 -5.82 28.15
CA LEU A 107 -5.74 -5.48 26.80
C LEU A 107 -6.29 -4.13 26.30
N PHE A 108 -7.59 -3.87 26.54
CA PHE A 108 -8.20 -2.60 26.15
C PHE A 108 -7.61 -1.44 26.96
N ASP A 109 -7.50 -1.60 28.28
CA ASP A 109 -6.98 -0.58 29.18
C ASP A 109 -5.50 -0.26 28.89
N ASP A 110 -4.69 -1.27 28.55
CA ASP A 110 -3.30 -1.11 28.10
C ASP A 110 -3.23 -0.31 26.80
N GLY A 111 -4.09 -0.61 25.82
CA GLY A 111 -4.20 0.16 24.58
C GLY A 111 -4.57 1.64 24.82
N CYS A 112 -5.54 1.90 25.72
CA CYS A 112 -5.89 3.27 26.10
C CYS A 112 -4.73 4.01 26.78
N ARG A 113 -3.97 3.33 27.63
CA ARG A 113 -2.77 3.92 28.26
C ARG A 113 -1.70 4.26 27.22
N LEU A 114 -1.44 3.38 26.26
CA LEU A 114 -0.47 3.61 25.18
C LEU A 114 -0.84 4.86 24.34
N LEU A 115 -2.13 4.97 23.98
CA LEU A 115 -2.63 6.13 23.23
C LEU A 115 -2.52 7.43 24.05
N SER A 116 -2.79 7.37 25.36
CA SER A 116 -2.72 8.54 26.25
C SER A 116 -1.29 8.98 26.55
N ALA A 117 -0.33 8.06 26.50
CA ALA A 117 1.08 8.35 26.76
C ALA A 117 1.79 8.99 25.55
N THR A 118 1.23 8.86 24.35
CA THR A 118 1.87 9.35 23.11
C THR A 118 1.43 10.79 22.83
N ASP A 119 2.34 11.74 22.99
CA ASP A 119 2.16 13.11 22.50
C ASP A 119 2.31 13.13 20.97
N THR A 120 1.18 13.03 20.27
CA THR A 120 1.16 13.01 18.81
C THR A 120 1.64 14.32 18.20
N ASP A 121 1.37 15.45 18.87
CA ASP A 121 1.77 16.76 18.38
C ASP A 121 3.29 16.89 18.39
N LYS A 122 3.94 16.49 19.49
CA LYS A 122 5.39 16.45 19.58
C LYS A 122 6.02 15.51 18.54
N LYS A 123 5.42 14.34 18.28
CA LYS A 123 5.95 13.41 17.26
C LYS A 123 5.80 13.95 15.83
N ILE A 124 4.72 14.68 15.55
CA ILE A 124 4.55 15.35 14.26
C ILE A 124 5.62 16.43 14.08
N ASP A 125 5.88 17.22 15.12
CA ASP A 125 6.93 18.26 15.09
C ASP A 125 8.33 17.66 14.93
N GLU A 126 8.66 16.59 15.65
CA GLU A 126 9.93 15.86 15.52
C GLU A 126 10.12 15.31 14.10
N LEU A 127 9.08 14.69 13.53
CA LEU A 127 9.13 14.16 12.16
C LEU A 127 9.28 15.27 11.12
N ALA A 128 8.59 16.40 11.29
CA ALA A 128 8.73 17.54 10.40
C ALA A 128 10.17 18.08 10.40
N LEU A 129 10.82 18.09 11.56
CA LEU A 129 12.20 18.52 11.72
C LEU A 129 13.18 17.53 11.06
N GLU A 130 12.97 16.22 11.21
CA GLU A 130 13.75 15.21 10.50
C GLU A 130 13.61 15.31 8.97
N VAL A 131 12.39 15.53 8.47
CA VAL A 131 12.13 15.72 7.04
C VAL A 131 12.85 16.97 6.52
N ALA A 132 12.80 18.08 7.25
CA ALA A 132 13.52 19.30 6.88
C ALA A 132 15.04 19.06 6.80
N HIS A 133 15.61 18.40 7.80
CA HIS A 133 17.03 18.06 7.79
C HIS A 133 17.41 17.11 6.63
N ALA A 134 16.55 16.13 6.31
CA ALA A 134 16.77 15.26 5.17
C ALA A 134 16.71 16.02 3.83
N MET A 135 15.83 17.03 3.72
CA MET A 135 15.76 17.91 2.55
C MET A 135 17.03 18.75 2.41
N ASP A 136 17.52 19.36 3.49
CA ASP A 136 18.76 20.13 3.50
C ASP A 136 19.97 19.27 3.08
N MET A 137 20.08 18.05 3.60
CA MET A 137 21.12 17.10 3.24
C MET A 137 21.06 16.70 1.76
N SER A 138 19.85 16.61 1.19
CA SER A 138 19.67 16.32 -0.24
C SER A 138 20.09 17.50 -1.12
N GLU A 139 19.82 18.74 -0.68
CA GLU A 139 20.23 19.95 -1.38
C GLU A 139 21.76 20.10 -1.35
N PHE A 140 22.38 19.94 -0.18
CA PHE A 140 23.83 19.95 -0.03
C PHE A 140 24.51 18.91 -0.92
N ARG A 141 23.97 17.68 -0.96
CA ARG A 141 24.46 16.62 -1.85
C ARG A 141 24.37 17.02 -3.32
N SER A 142 23.24 17.61 -3.75
CA SER A 142 23.06 18.06 -5.14
C SER A 142 24.05 19.16 -5.52
N GLN A 143 24.33 20.09 -4.60
CA GLN A 143 25.35 21.14 -4.82
C GLN A 143 26.75 20.54 -4.97
N MET A 144 27.11 19.54 -4.17
CA MET A 144 28.39 18.85 -4.26
C MET A 144 28.55 18.07 -5.59
N GLU A 145 27.50 17.41 -6.06
CA GLU A 145 27.51 16.73 -7.37
C GLU A 145 27.74 17.73 -8.52
N LYS A 146 27.19 18.95 -8.41
CA LYS A 146 27.41 20.02 -9.40
C LYS A 146 28.81 20.66 -9.34
N LEU A 147 29.50 20.52 -8.21
CA LEU A 147 30.89 20.95 -8.01
C LEU A 147 31.91 19.88 -8.43
N SER A 148 31.49 18.68 -8.81
CA SER A 148 32.38 17.70 -9.45
C SER A 148 32.78 18.24 -10.82
N VAL A 149 33.92 18.93 -10.82
CA VAL A 149 34.57 19.50 -11.99
C VAL A 149 34.92 18.34 -12.93
N ASP A 150 34.30 18.30 -14.12
CA ASP A 150 34.85 17.65 -15.30
C ASP A 150 36.12 18.42 -15.68
N GLY A 151 37.20 18.18 -14.93
CA GLY A 151 38.51 18.74 -15.20
C GLY A 151 39.19 17.85 -16.21
N GLU A 152 39.04 18.16 -17.50
CA GLU A 152 40.16 17.92 -18.41
C GLU A 152 41.34 18.73 -17.84
N LEU A 153 42.32 18.02 -17.28
CA LEU A 153 43.54 18.63 -16.78
C LEU A 153 44.28 19.21 -17.99
N GLU A 154 44.17 20.53 -18.21
CA GLU A 154 45.19 21.25 -18.98
C GLU A 154 46.41 21.45 -18.07
N ASP A 155 47.49 20.75 -18.42
CA ASP A 155 48.74 20.56 -17.68
C ASP A 155 49.64 21.82 -17.54
N ASP A 156 49.15 23.00 -17.12
CA ASP A 156 50.03 24.20 -17.07
C ASP A 156 49.75 25.21 -15.93
N ILE A 157 49.56 24.77 -14.67
CA ILE A 157 49.41 25.69 -13.50
C ILE A 157 50.51 25.51 -12.42
N ASP A 158 51.53 24.67 -12.64
CA ASP A 158 52.55 24.42 -11.60
C ASP A 158 53.55 25.58 -11.39
N MET A 159 53.75 26.45 -12.37
CA MET A 159 54.76 27.52 -12.26
C MET A 159 54.27 28.74 -11.47
N ASP A 160 52.99 29.11 -11.63
CA ASP A 160 52.43 30.33 -11.00
C ASP A 160 52.06 30.11 -9.53
N LEU A 161 51.70 28.89 -9.14
CA LEU A 161 51.33 28.58 -7.76
C LEU A 161 52.54 28.61 -6.81
N ALA A 162 53.72 28.21 -7.30
CA ALA A 162 54.97 28.30 -6.56
C ALA A 162 55.40 29.76 -6.30
N LEU A 163 55.20 30.64 -7.30
CA LEU A 163 55.46 32.08 -7.21
C LEU A 163 54.50 32.75 -6.22
N LEU A 164 53.21 32.36 -6.26
CA LEU A 164 52.16 32.92 -5.40
C LEU A 164 52.31 32.52 -3.92
N LEU A 165 52.83 31.31 -3.67
CA LEU A 165 53.02 30.77 -2.32
C LEU A 165 54.41 31.09 -1.73
N GLY A 166 55.30 31.74 -2.50
CA GLY A 166 56.59 32.22 -2.00
C GLY A 166 57.52 31.12 -1.50
N ILE A 167 57.38 29.90 -2.03
CA ILE A 167 58.10 28.70 -1.56
C ILE A 167 59.41 28.45 -2.34
N GLU A 168 59.85 29.41 -3.15
CA GLU A 168 61.05 29.31 -4.02
C GLU A 168 62.35 28.95 -3.28
N GLN A 169 62.43 29.16 -1.97
CA GLN A 169 63.64 28.85 -1.18
C GLN A 169 63.68 27.41 -0.62
N LEU A 170 62.67 26.58 -0.90
CA LEU A 170 62.56 25.21 -0.36
C LEU A 170 62.80 24.11 -1.41
N LEU A 171 63.29 24.46 -2.60
CA LEU A 171 63.71 23.53 -3.66
C LEU A 171 65.22 23.57 -3.87
#